data_AF-A0A2E8H1G2-F1
#
_entry.id   AF-A0A2E8H1G2-F1
#
_cell.length_a   1.000
_cell.length_b   1.000
_cell.length_c   1.000
_cell.angle_alpha   90.00
_cell.angle_beta   90.00
_cell.angle_gamma   90.00
#
_symmetry.space_group_name_H-M   'P 1'
#
loop_
_entity.id
_entity.type
_entity.pdbx_description
1 polymer ?
#
loop_
_entity_poly.entity_id
_entity_poly.type
_entity_poly.pdbx_seq_one_letter_code
_entity_poly.pdbx_strand_id
1 'polypeptide(L)' 'MPPTSLVELLKLPAQERAELAFALWDSLSDAQRETELSLTPDQEAELDRRWADHIENPDAAIPWDEIRSRLQGTL' A
#
# COMPACT_ATOMS: atom_id res chain seq x y z
N MET A 1 -8.79 -3.78 29.50
CA MET A 1 -9.45 -4.73 28.57
C MET A 1 -8.40 -5.70 28.08
N PRO A 2 -8.69 -7.00 27.96
CA PRO A 2 -7.76 -7.92 27.31
C PRO A 2 -7.53 -7.49 25.86
N PRO A 3 -6.35 -7.79 25.28
CA PRO A 3 -6.07 -7.45 23.89
C PRO A 3 -7.05 -8.17 22.95
N THR A 4 -7.61 -7.43 22.01
CA THR A 4 -8.46 -8.00 20.95
C THR A 4 -7.61 -8.88 20.04
N SER A 5 -8.04 -10.11 19.77
CA SER A 5 -7.31 -11.01 18.87
C SER A 5 -7.63 -10.72 17.40
N LEU A 6 -6.69 -10.99 16.51
CA LEU A 6 -6.91 -10.89 15.06
C LEU A 6 -8.08 -11.78 14.60
N VAL A 7 -8.28 -12.92 15.25
CA VAL A 7 -9.40 -13.84 14.96
C VAL A 7 -10.75 -13.16 15.20
N GLU A 8 -10.89 -12.37 16.28
CA GLU A 8 -12.13 -11.62 16.52
C GLU A 8 -12.31 -10.47 15.51
N LEU A 9 -11.23 -9.76 15.15
CA LEU A 9 -11.29 -8.68 14.15
C LEU A 9 -11.73 -9.20 12.76
N LEU A 10 -11.32 -10.41 12.39
CA LEU A 10 -11.70 -11.02 11.12
C LEU A 10 -13.18 -11.42 11.04
N LYS A 11 -13.90 -11.50 12.18
CA LYS A 11 -15.35 -11.74 12.20
C LYS A 11 -16.18 -10.51 11.86
N LEU A 12 -15.60 -9.31 11.95
CA LEU A 12 -16.29 -8.08 11.56
C LEU A 12 -16.65 -8.10 10.07
N PRO A 13 -17.75 -7.43 9.65
CA PRO A 13 -18.04 -7.19 8.24
C PRO A 13 -16.85 -6.57 7.50
N ALA A 14 -16.72 -6.87 6.20
CA ALA A 14 -15.58 -6.42 5.41
C ALA A 14 -15.37 -4.89 5.46
N GLN A 15 -16.47 -4.13 5.43
CA GLN A 15 -16.46 -2.68 5.54
C GLN A 15 -15.87 -2.20 6.88
N GLU A 16 -16.35 -2.76 8.00
CA GLU A 16 -15.87 -2.41 9.34
C GLU A 16 -14.38 -2.77 9.51
N ARG A 17 -13.92 -3.88 8.91
CA ARG A 17 -12.50 -4.24 8.91
C ARG A 17 -11.66 -3.22 8.15
N ALA A 18 -12.14 -2.74 7.00
CA ALA A 18 -11.43 -1.75 6.21
C ALA A 18 -11.35 -0.41 6.96
N GLU A 19 -12.47 0.04 7.54
CA GLU A 19 -12.52 1.25 8.37
C GLU A 19 -11.58 1.17 9.57
N LEU A 20 -11.57 0.03 10.27
CA LEU A 20 -10.66 -0.19 11.38
C LEU A 20 -9.20 -0.22 10.92
N ALA A 21 -8.89 -0.84 9.79
CA ALA A 21 -7.53 -0.86 9.24
C ALA A 21 -7.04 0.56 8.93
N PHE A 22 -7.87 1.40 8.31
CA PHE A 22 -7.54 2.81 8.09
C PHE A 22 -7.42 3.59 9.39
N ALA A 23 -8.33 3.41 10.35
CA ALA A 23 -8.24 4.10 11.64
C ALA A 23 -6.97 3.72 12.44
N LEU A 24 -6.58 2.44 12.41
CA LEU A 24 -5.32 1.98 13.00
C LEU A 24 -4.12 2.58 12.28
N TRP A 25 -4.14 2.60 10.94
CA TRP A 25 -3.11 3.25 10.14
C TRP A 25 -2.99 4.75 10.46
N ASP A 26 -4.11 5.45 10.54
CA ASP A 26 -4.20 6.89 10.83
C ASP A 26 -3.76 7.23 12.25
N SER A 27 -3.85 6.27 13.19
CA SER A 27 -3.43 6.44 14.57
C SER A 27 -1.90 6.48 14.77
N LEU A 28 -1.12 6.00 13.79
CA LEU A 28 0.34 6.05 13.84
C LEU A 28 0.84 7.48 13.64
N SER A 29 1.91 7.87 14.34
CA SER A 29 2.62 9.11 14.02
C SER A 29 3.41 8.96 12.72
N ASP A 30 3.76 10.09 12.10
CA ASP A 30 4.57 10.08 10.87
C ASP A 30 5.90 9.36 11.08
N ALA A 31 6.58 9.60 12.21
CA ALA A 31 7.81 8.90 12.57
C ALA A 31 7.63 7.37 12.70
N GLN A 32 6.48 6.90 13.21
CA GLN A 32 6.17 5.47 13.28
C GLN A 32 5.96 4.86 11.90
N ARG A 33 5.25 5.57 11.01
CA ARG A 33 5.05 5.13 9.62
C ARG A 33 6.36 5.10 8.84
N GLU A 34 7.19 6.14 8.98
CA GLU A 34 8.48 6.26 8.29
C GLU A 34 9.47 5.17 8.72
N THR A 35 9.51 4.84 10.02
CA THR A 35 10.40 3.79 10.53
C THR A 35 10.08 2.43 9.91
N GLU A 36 8.80 2.07 9.81
CA GLU A 36 8.37 0.78 9.26
C GLU A 36 8.41 0.73 7.72
N LEU A 37 8.42 1.89 7.04
CA LEU A 37 8.44 2.01 5.58
C LEU A 37 9.77 2.52 5.02
N SER A 38 10.84 2.51 5.81
CA SER A 38 12.16 2.96 5.35
C SER A 38 12.66 2.11 4.20
N LEU A 39 12.93 2.75 3.06
CA LEU A 39 13.45 2.09 1.87
C LEU A 39 14.94 1.80 2.02
N THR A 40 15.41 0.74 1.36
CA THR A 40 16.86 0.54 1.20
C THR A 40 17.40 1.52 0.16
N PRO A 41 18.71 1.87 0.19
CA PRO A 41 19.30 2.73 -0.83
C PRO A 41 19.07 2.24 -2.26
N ASP A 42 19.10 0.92 -2.48
CA ASP A 42 18.84 0.33 -3.80
C ASP A 42 17.37 0.48 -4.23
N GLN A 43 16.42 0.43 -3.29
CA GLN A 43 15.01 0.67 -3.57
C GLN A 43 14.76 2.14 -3.92
N GLU A 44 15.35 3.08 -3.17
CA GLU A 44 15.27 4.51 -3.48
C GLU A 44 15.84 4.80 -4.87
N ALA A 45 17.03 4.27 -5.18
CA ALA A 45 17.66 4.44 -6.49
C ALA A 45 16.80 3.87 -7.63
N GLU A 46 16.12 2.74 -7.43
CA GLU A 46 15.21 2.18 -8.43
C GLU A 46 13.95 3.04 -8.62
N LEU A 47 13.41 3.63 -7.55
CA LEU A 47 12.28 4.55 -7.67
C LEU A 47 12.67 5.82 -8.42
N ASP A 48 13.82 6.41 -8.10
CA ASP A 48 14.34 7.60 -8.80
C ASP A 48 14.57 7.30 -10.29
N ARG A 49 15.17 6.14 -10.60
CA ARG A 49 15.38 5.70 -11.99
C ARG A 49 14.05 5.57 -12.75
N ARG A 50 13.06 4.88 -12.16
CA ARG A 50 11.73 4.72 -12.79
C ARG A 50 10.98 6.04 -12.95
N TRP A 51 11.15 6.95 -12.00
CA TRP A 51 10.53 8.26 -12.07
C TRP A 51 11.12 9.10 -13.21
N ALA A 52 12.45 9.10 -13.36
CA ALA A 52 13.13 9.75 -14.49
C ALA A 52 12.69 9.14 -15.83
N ASP A 53 12.69 7.81 -15.95
CA ASP A 53 12.23 7.09 -17.15
C ASP A 53 10.79 7.48 -17.53
N HIS A 54 9.89 7.59 -16.54
CA HIS A 54 8.50 7.97 -16.77
C HIS A 54 8.33 9.43 -17.19
N ILE A 55 9.12 10.35 -16.64
CA ILE A 55 9.12 11.75 -17.09
C ILE A 55 9.54 11.86 -18.55
N GLU A 56 10.57 11.11 -18.95
CA GLU A 56 11.08 11.11 -20.34
C GLU A 56 10.14 10.39 -21.31
N ASN A 57 9.50 9.31 -20.86
CA ASN A 57 8.57 8.51 -21.65
C ASN A 57 7.33 8.11 -20.83
N PRO A 58 6.30 8.98 -20.73
CA PRO A 58 5.10 8.71 -19.95
C PRO A 58 4.35 7.45 -20.40
N ASP A 59 4.37 7.16 -21.70
CA ASP A 59 3.67 6.03 -22.32
C ASP A 59 4.36 4.68 -22.04
N ALA A 60 5.55 4.67 -21.41
CA ALA A 60 6.21 3.44 -20.97
C ALA A 60 5.51 2.79 -19.76
N ALA A 61 4.71 3.55 -19.01
CA ALA A 61 3.98 3.02 -17.87
C ALA A 61 2.72 2.28 -18.33
N ILE A 62 2.37 1.21 -17.62
CA ILE A 62 1.11 0.48 -17.82
C ILE A 62 0.02 1.19 -17.02
N PRO A 63 -1.14 1.55 -17.61
CA PRO A 63 -2.24 2.14 -16.88
C PRO A 63 -2.69 1.28 -15.70
N TRP A 64 -3.04 1.92 -14.58
CA TRP A 64 -3.45 1.20 -13.37
C TRP A 64 -4.66 0.28 -13.60
N ASP A 65 -5.64 0.73 -14.38
CA ASP A 65 -6.82 -0.08 -14.69
C ASP A 65 -6.48 -1.39 -15.41
N GLU A 66 -5.44 -1.36 -16.26
CA GLU A 66 -4.95 -2.56 -16.94
C GLU A 66 -4.30 -3.52 -15.94
N ILE A 67 -3.37 -3.03 -15.10
CA ILE A 67 -2.74 -3.85 -14.05
C ILE A 67 -3.78 -4.43 -13.10
N ARG A 68 -4.75 -3.61 -12.67
CA ARG A 68 -5.83 -4.04 -11.79
C ARG A 68 -6.65 -5.15 -12.42
N SER A 69 -7.01 -5.02 -13.70
CA SER A 69 -7.76 -6.06 -14.41
C SER A 69 -6.99 -7.38 -14.49
N ARG A 70 -5.65 -7.32 -14.67
CA ARG A 70 -4.77 -8.51 -14.65
C ARG A 70 -4.80 -9.18 -13.28
N LEU A 71 -4.67 -8.40 -12.21
CA LEU A 71 -4.66 -8.90 -10.83
C LEU A 71 -6.00 -9.51 -10.41
N GLN A 72 -7.10 -9.00 -10.96
CA GLN A 72 -8.45 -9.50 -10.72
C GLN A 72 -8.80 -10.71 -11.62
N GLY A 73 -7.90 -11.15 -12.49
CA GLY A 73 -8.15 -12.25 -13.43
C GLY A 73 -9.27 -11.96 -14.43
N THR A 74 -9.48 -10.68 -14.76
CA THR A 74 -10.55 -10.21 -15.65
C THR A 74 -10.02 -9.86 -17.05
N LEU A 75 -8.74 -10.17 -17.33
CA LEU A 75 -8.08 -10.10 -18.63
C LEU A 75 -7.85 -11.49 -19.22
#